data_AF-A0A8C1GPE9-F1
#
_entry.id   AF-A0A8C1GPE9-F1
#
_cell.length_a   1.000
_cell.length_b   1.000
_cell.length_c   1.000
_cell.angle_alpha   90.00
_cell.angle_beta   90.00
_cell.angle_gamma   90.00
#
_symmetry.space_group_name_H-M   'P 1'
#
loop_
_entity.id
_entity.type
_entity.pdbx_description
1 polymer ?
#
loop_
_entity_poly.entity_id
_entity_poly.type
_entity_poly.pdbx_seq_one_letter_code
_entity_poly.pdbx_strand_id
1 'polypeptide(L)'
;MSQFWYSEDTATRLAEEVMQQAGQHGRIACISAPSVYQKLKQLDSVSAVLLEFDRRFAAYGDEFVFYDYNNPLCLPEDLLPQSFDIVIADPPYLSEECLSKVALTIKYLTKGKILLCTGAIMEEPAGKLMDLKICSFLPKHNHNLANEFRCYVNYESSLLS
;
A
#
# COMPACT_ATOMS: atom_id res chain seq x y z
N MET A 1 6.56 2.06 17.15
CA MET A 1 5.93 2.60 15.93
C MET A 1 4.43 2.48 16.11
N SER A 2 3.65 3.56 15.97
CA SER A 2 2.20 3.51 16.06
C SER A 2 1.64 2.96 14.74
N GLN A 3 1.41 1.65 14.68
CA GLN A 3 0.76 1.02 13.55
C GLN A 3 -0.75 1.18 13.69
N PHE A 4 -1.37 1.87 12.73
CA PHE A 4 -2.82 1.98 12.66
C PHE A 4 -3.37 0.84 11.82
N TRP A 5 -4.31 0.10 12.39
CA TRP A 5 -4.90 -1.05 11.73
C TRP A 5 -6.22 -0.66 11.09
N TYR A 6 -6.40 -0.95 9.80
CA TYR A 6 -7.70 -0.84 9.16
C TYR A 6 -8.75 -1.71 9.88
N SER A 7 -10.00 -1.27 9.81
CA SER A 7 -11.12 -2.13 10.16
C SER A 7 -11.13 -3.35 9.25
N GLU A 8 -11.73 -4.44 9.73
CA GLU A 8 -11.84 -5.67 8.95
C GLU A 8 -12.48 -5.44 7.57
N ASP A 9 -13.56 -4.66 7.53
CA ASP A 9 -14.26 -4.27 6.30
C ASP A 9 -13.35 -3.49 5.35
N THR A 10 -12.62 -2.49 5.86
CA THR A 10 -11.70 -1.70 5.04
C THR A 10 -10.55 -2.54 4.49
N ALA A 11 -9.92 -3.36 5.32
CA ALA A 11 -8.84 -4.24 4.88
C ALA A 11 -9.31 -5.24 3.80
N THR A 12 -10.54 -5.76 3.95
CA THR A 12 -11.14 -6.71 3.00
C THR A 12 -11.41 -6.04 1.66
N ARG A 13 -12.09 -4.88 1.65
CA ARG A 13 -12.39 -4.16 0.41
C ARG A 13 -11.13 -3.70 -0.33
N LEU A 14 -10.10 -3.25 0.40
CA LEU A 14 -8.82 -2.90 -0.20
C LEU A 14 -8.13 -4.12 -0.81
N ALA A 15 -8.15 -5.27 -0.12
CA ALA A 15 -7.57 -6.52 -0.64
C ALA A 15 -8.29 -6.99 -1.91
N GLU A 16 -9.63 -6.97 -1.93
CA GLU A 16 -10.44 -7.29 -3.11
C GLU A 16 -10.13 -6.38 -4.29
N GLU A 17 -10.05 -5.06 -4.08
CA GLU A 17 -9.70 -4.10 -5.12
C GLU A 17 -8.31 -4.40 -5.70
N VAL A 18 -7.28 -4.54 -4.85
CA VAL A 18 -5.93 -4.79 -5.38
C VAL A 18 -5.82 -6.15 -6.06
N MET A 19 -6.56 -7.16 -5.62
CA MET A 19 -6.64 -8.46 -6.30
C MET A 19 -7.27 -8.34 -7.68
N GLN A 20 -8.41 -7.64 -7.78
CA GLN A 20 -9.08 -7.41 -9.06
C GLN A 20 -8.15 -6.64 -10.03
N GLN A 21 -7.45 -5.62 -9.54
CA GLN A 21 -6.59 -4.78 -10.36
C GLN A 21 -5.28 -5.46 -10.76
N ALA A 22 -4.74 -6.34 -9.91
CA ALA A 22 -3.59 -7.18 -10.23
C ALA A 22 -3.94 -8.20 -11.33
N GLY A 23 -5.19 -8.66 -11.37
CA GLY A 23 -5.67 -9.67 -12.29
C GLY A 23 -5.26 -11.09 -11.89
N GLN A 24 -5.65 -12.06 -12.71
CA GLN A 24 -5.37 -13.47 -12.43
C GLN A 24 -3.86 -13.73 -12.46
N HIS A 25 -3.32 -14.25 -11.35
CA HIS A 25 -1.88 -14.45 -11.11
C HIS A 25 -1.05 -13.15 -11.03
N GLY A 26 -1.69 -12.00 -10.80
CA GLY A 26 -0.99 -10.74 -10.61
C GLY A 26 -0.14 -10.71 -9.34
N ARG A 27 0.87 -9.85 -9.33
CA ARG A 27 1.79 -9.64 -8.20
C ARG A 27 1.50 -8.31 -7.51
N ILE A 28 1.34 -8.35 -6.19
CA ILE A 28 0.94 -7.21 -5.34
C ILE A 28 2.06 -6.88 -4.36
N ALA A 29 2.47 -5.62 -4.28
CA ALA A 29 3.34 -5.15 -3.20
C ALA A 29 2.49 -4.37 -2.18
N CYS A 30 2.61 -4.74 -0.90
CA CYS A 30 2.02 -4.03 0.22
C CYS A 30 3.13 -3.28 0.97
N ILE A 31 3.18 -1.95 0.85
CA ILE A 31 4.18 -1.12 1.54
C ILE A 31 3.53 -0.52 2.79
N SER A 32 4.02 -0.90 3.97
CA SER A 32 3.50 -0.42 5.26
C SER A 32 1.99 -0.66 5.46
N ALA A 33 1.39 -1.61 4.72
CA ALA A 33 -0.03 -1.94 4.73
C ALA A 33 -0.32 -3.39 5.18
N PRO A 34 0.12 -3.82 6.38
CA PRO A 34 0.06 -5.22 6.80
C PRO A 34 -1.36 -5.77 6.97
N SER A 35 -2.35 -4.94 7.33
CA SER A 35 -3.75 -5.37 7.43
C SER A 35 -4.31 -5.82 6.09
N VAL A 36 -3.91 -5.18 4.99
CA VAL A 36 -4.34 -5.58 3.64
C VAL A 36 -3.63 -6.87 3.24
N TYR A 37 -2.32 -6.97 3.48
CA TYR A 37 -1.56 -8.19 3.24
C TYR A 37 -2.16 -9.41 3.97
N GLN A 38 -2.55 -9.25 5.24
CA GLN A 38 -3.20 -10.32 6.00
C GLN A 38 -4.50 -10.81 5.33
N LYS A 39 -5.30 -9.92 4.76
CA LYS A 39 -6.51 -10.28 4.01
C LYS A 39 -6.18 -10.95 2.69
N LEU A 40 -5.17 -10.49 1.96
CA LEU A 40 -4.69 -11.15 0.74
C LEU A 40 -4.28 -12.61 1.00
N LYS A 41 -3.57 -12.87 2.10
CA LYS A 41 -3.18 -14.23 2.50
C LYS A 41 -4.36 -15.14 2.84
N GLN A 42 -5.49 -14.59 3.27
CA GLN A 42 -6.72 -15.37 3.53
C GLN A 42 -7.47 -15.73 2.24
N LEU A 43 -7.30 -14.95 1.18
CA LEU A 43 -7.98 -15.13 -0.10
C LEU A 43 -7.23 -16.07 -1.07
N ASP A 44 -5.96 -16.39 -0.77
CA ASP A 44 -5.08 -17.40 -1.41
C ASP A 44 -5.06 -17.42 -2.95
N SER A 45 -5.26 -16.26 -3.58
CA SER A 45 -5.49 -16.16 -5.03
C SER A 45 -4.45 -15.33 -5.77
N VAL A 46 -3.48 -14.71 -5.07
CA VAL A 46 -2.49 -13.78 -5.66
C VAL A 46 -1.12 -13.89 -4.99
N SER A 47 -0.07 -13.52 -5.73
CA SER A 47 1.27 -13.37 -5.17
C SER A 47 1.40 -12.00 -4.50
N ALA A 48 1.65 -11.97 -3.19
CA ALA A 48 1.78 -10.73 -2.43
C ALA A 48 3.10 -10.67 -1.65
N VAL A 49 3.72 -9.49 -1.62
CA VAL A 49 4.93 -9.21 -0.82
C VAL A 49 4.62 -8.07 0.14
N LEU A 50 4.98 -8.23 1.41
CA LEU A 50 4.86 -7.20 2.45
C LEU A 50 6.21 -6.53 2.70
N LEU A 51 6.28 -5.23 2.43
CA LEU A 51 7.39 -4.37 2.81
C LEU A 51 7.02 -3.66 4.12
N GLU A 52 7.66 -4.04 5.23
CA GLU A 52 7.38 -3.44 6.53
C GLU A 52 8.61 -3.24 7.41
N PHE A 53 8.59 -2.20 8.24
CA PHE A 53 9.61 -1.93 9.25
C PHE A 53 9.47 -2.87 10.45
N ASP A 54 8.25 -3.28 10.81
CA ASP A 54 8.02 -4.16 11.94
C ASP A 54 8.46 -5.60 11.65
N ARG A 55 9.58 -5.99 12.28
CA ARG A 55 10.18 -7.32 12.14
C ARG A 55 9.33 -8.46 12.67
N ARG A 56 8.23 -8.20 13.38
CA ARG A 56 7.27 -9.25 13.77
C ARG A 56 6.64 -9.93 12.56
N PHE A 57 6.54 -9.24 11.42
CA PHE A 57 6.05 -9.81 10.17
C PHE A 57 7.07 -10.70 9.45
N ALA A 58 8.31 -10.83 9.96
CA ALA A 58 9.27 -11.80 9.45
C ALA A 58 8.79 -13.26 9.57
N ALA A 59 7.73 -13.51 10.35
CA ALA A 59 7.03 -14.79 10.38
C ALA A 59 6.45 -15.21 9.01
N TYR A 60 6.29 -14.28 8.04
CA TYR A 60 5.85 -14.58 6.68
C TYR A 60 6.98 -15.06 5.74
N GLY A 61 8.22 -15.19 6.23
CA GLY A 61 9.33 -15.75 5.46
C GLY A 61 9.64 -14.93 4.19
N ASP A 62 9.73 -15.62 3.05
CA ASP A 62 10.13 -15.03 1.76
C ASP A 62 9.13 -13.98 1.21
N GLU A 63 7.92 -13.92 1.76
CA GLU A 63 6.92 -12.92 1.39
C GLU A 63 7.06 -11.61 2.20
N PHE A 64 7.98 -11.55 3.17
CA PHE A 64 8.29 -10.37 3.97
C PHE A 64 9.64 -9.76 3.59
N VAL A 65 9.63 -8.44 3.43
CA VAL A 65 10.82 -7.62 3.23
C VAL A 65 10.89 -6.59 4.35
N PHE A 66 11.99 -6.60 5.10
CA PHE A 66 12.27 -5.51 6.03
C PHE A 66 12.48 -4.22 5.23
N TYR A 67 11.65 -3.22 5.50
CA TYR A 67 11.62 -1.97 4.76
C TYR A 67 11.73 -0.77 5.70
N ASP A 68 12.72 0.08 5.45
CA ASP A 68 12.90 1.36 6.10
C ASP A 68 12.80 2.47 5.05
N TYR A 69 11.74 3.27 5.11
CA TYR A 69 11.52 4.35 4.14
C TYR A 69 12.64 5.39 4.15
N ASN A 70 13.49 5.47 5.20
CA ASN A 70 14.67 6.33 5.19
C ASN A 70 15.71 5.88 4.16
N ASN A 71 15.68 4.61 3.78
CA ASN A 71 16.52 4.00 2.78
C ASN A 71 15.62 3.34 1.69
N PRO A 72 14.82 4.13 0.94
CA PRO A 72 13.65 3.65 0.21
C PRO A 72 13.98 2.65 -0.92
N LEU A 73 15.19 2.68 -1.45
CA LEU A 73 15.68 1.79 -2.50
C LEU A 73 16.71 0.76 -1.99
N CYS A 74 16.89 0.65 -0.66
CA CYS A 74 17.64 -0.45 -0.04
C CYS A 74 16.74 -1.69 0.01
N LEU A 75 16.40 -2.20 -1.18
CA LEU A 75 15.55 -3.37 -1.38
C LEU A 75 16.42 -4.59 -1.70
N PRO A 76 15.96 -5.81 -1.37
CA PRO A 76 16.59 -7.04 -1.83
C PRO A 76 16.72 -7.11 -3.36
N GLU A 77 17.77 -7.79 -3.86
CA GLU A 77 18.08 -7.86 -5.30
C GLU A 77 17.00 -8.58 -6.13
N ASP A 78 16.22 -9.45 -5.50
CA ASP A 78 15.11 -10.19 -6.11
C ASP A 78 13.82 -9.34 -6.25
N LEU A 79 13.77 -8.17 -5.61
CA LEU A 79 12.74 -7.16 -5.88
C LEU A 79 13.13 -6.34 -7.12
N LEU A 80 12.89 -6.94 -8.29
CA LEU A 80 13.17 -6.31 -9.57
C LEU A 80 12.32 -5.05 -9.79
N PRO A 81 12.84 -4.04 -10.51
CA PRO A 81 12.07 -2.87 -10.90
C PRO A 81 10.83 -3.27 -11.71
N GLN A 82 9.72 -2.53 -11.53
CA GLN A 82 8.48 -2.66 -12.29
C GLN A 82 7.98 -4.12 -12.37
N SER A 83 8.07 -4.85 -11.27
CA SER A 83 7.71 -6.27 -11.21
C SER A 83 6.35 -6.53 -10.57
N PHE A 84 5.68 -5.51 -10.03
CA PHE A 84 4.38 -5.62 -9.38
C PHE A 84 3.28 -4.98 -10.24
N ASP A 85 2.20 -5.73 -10.48
CA ASP A 85 1.07 -5.27 -11.28
C ASP A 85 0.28 -4.15 -10.58
N ILE A 86 0.29 -4.17 -9.25
CA ILE A 86 -0.21 -3.07 -8.41
C ILE A 86 0.61 -2.96 -7.12
N VAL A 87 0.82 -1.72 -6.68
CA VAL A 87 1.41 -1.41 -5.38
C VAL A 87 0.35 -0.73 -4.53
N ILE A 88 0.11 -1.27 -3.34
CA ILE A 88 -0.65 -0.60 -2.28
C ILE A 88 0.30 -0.08 -1.21
N ALA A 89 0.12 1.16 -0.79
CA ALA A 89 0.94 1.79 0.23
C ALA A 89 0.10 2.51 1.30
N ASP A 90 0.58 2.43 2.54
CA ASP A 90 0.08 3.21 3.68
C ASP A 90 1.25 3.80 4.48
N PRO A 91 1.82 4.94 4.04
CA PRO A 91 3.01 5.51 4.64
C PRO A 91 2.84 5.80 6.14
N PRO A 92 3.85 5.53 6.98
CA PRO A 92 3.73 5.62 8.44
C PRO A 92 3.53 7.05 8.97
N TYR A 93 3.82 8.08 8.16
CA TYR A 93 3.77 9.49 8.57
C TYR A 93 3.07 10.37 7.54
N LEU A 94 2.26 11.31 8.03
CA LEU A 94 1.57 12.34 7.24
C LEU A 94 2.49 13.53 6.97
N SER A 95 3.58 13.28 6.25
CA SER A 95 4.55 14.31 5.86
C SER A 95 4.98 14.13 4.41
N GLU A 96 5.24 15.24 3.73
CA GLU A 96 5.73 15.21 2.34
C GLU A 96 7.08 14.49 2.20
N GLU A 97 7.96 14.59 3.19
CA GLU A 97 9.24 13.88 3.22
C GLU A 97 9.02 12.35 3.21
N CYS A 98 8.16 11.85 4.10
CA CYS A 98 7.83 10.43 4.15
C CYS A 98 7.19 9.98 2.83
N LEU A 99 6.20 10.72 2.34
CA LEU A 99 5.51 10.37 1.10
C LEU A 99 6.45 10.39 -0.11
N SER A 100 7.36 11.36 -0.20
CA SER A 100 8.34 11.45 -1.29
C SER A 100 9.29 10.25 -1.30
N LYS A 101 9.77 9.83 -0.12
CA LYS A 101 10.63 8.64 0.00
C LYS A 101 9.88 7.36 -0.35
N VAL A 102 8.66 7.17 0.16
CA VAL A 102 7.83 6.00 -0.18
C VAL A 102 7.45 6.01 -1.67
N ALA A 103 7.21 7.17 -2.27
CA ALA A 103 6.93 7.29 -3.70
C ALA A 103 8.10 6.80 -4.57
N LEU A 104 9.37 6.92 -4.14
CA LEU A 104 10.50 6.33 -4.84
C LEU A 104 10.39 4.81 -4.89
N THR A 105 10.06 4.17 -3.77
CA THR A 105 9.85 2.72 -3.69
C THR A 105 8.66 2.29 -4.53
N ILE A 106 7.53 3.00 -4.44
CA ILE A 106 6.32 2.71 -5.23
C ILE A 106 6.67 2.74 -6.72
N LYS A 107 7.29 3.82 -7.21
CA LYS A 107 7.67 3.98 -8.62
C LYS A 107 8.68 2.95 -9.09
N TYR A 108 9.60 2.55 -8.21
CA TYR A 108 10.55 1.50 -8.52
C TYR A 108 9.84 0.15 -8.71
N LEU A 109 8.84 -0.18 -7.88
CA LEU A 109 8.20 -1.50 -7.87
C LEU A 109 7.02 -1.64 -8.87
N THR A 110 6.22 -0.60 -9.07
CA THR A 110 4.97 -0.68 -9.84
C THR A 110 5.20 -0.78 -11.35
N LYS A 111 4.42 -1.61 -12.04
CA LYS A 111 4.25 -1.58 -13.50
C LYS A 111 3.36 -0.44 -13.98
N GLY A 112 2.60 0.18 -13.08
CA GLY A 112 1.77 1.33 -13.41
C GLY A 112 0.67 1.63 -12.40
N LYS A 113 0.02 0.61 -11.80
CA LYS A 113 -1.11 0.85 -10.88
C LYS A 113 -0.66 1.11 -9.44
N ILE A 114 -1.25 2.12 -8.83
CA ILE A 114 -0.94 2.54 -7.46
C ILE A 114 -2.25 2.74 -6.70
N LEU A 115 -2.35 2.16 -5.50
CA LEU A 115 -3.36 2.48 -4.50
C LEU A 115 -2.64 3.04 -3.26
N LEU A 116 -2.90 4.29 -2.91
CA LEU A 116 -2.34 4.93 -1.73
C LEU A 116 -3.46 5.18 -0.72
N CYS A 117 -3.30 4.67 0.49
CA CYS A 117 -4.07 5.12 1.63
C CYS A 117 -3.19 6.02 2.50
N THR A 118 -3.67 7.21 2.83
CA THR A 118 -2.95 8.16 3.70
C THR A 118 -3.91 9.24 4.19
N GLY A 119 -3.41 10.21 4.95
CA GLY A 119 -4.20 11.34 5.45
C GLY A 119 -4.64 12.29 4.33
N ALA A 120 -5.82 12.89 4.47
CA ALA A 120 -6.42 13.81 3.49
C ALA A 120 -5.49 14.98 3.11
N ILE A 121 -4.65 15.41 4.05
CA ILE A 121 -3.65 16.48 3.87
C ILE A 121 -2.64 16.15 2.76
N MET A 122 -2.44 14.87 2.45
CA MET A 122 -1.47 14.39 1.46
C MET A 122 -2.02 14.37 0.02
N GLU A 123 -3.25 14.83 -0.23
CA GLU A 123 -3.86 14.83 -1.57
C GLU A 123 -3.00 15.54 -2.63
N GLU A 124 -2.60 16.80 -2.37
CA GLU A 124 -1.79 17.58 -3.31
C GLU A 124 -0.40 16.95 -3.53
N PRO A 125 0.36 16.57 -2.49
CA PRO A 125 1.59 15.81 -2.64
C PRO A 125 1.43 14.49 -3.42
N ALA A 126 0.39 13.71 -3.14
CA ALA A 126 0.13 12.44 -3.83
C ALA A 126 -0.12 12.66 -5.33
N GLY A 127 -0.90 13.69 -5.69
CA GLY A 127 -1.11 14.10 -7.07
C GLY A 127 0.18 14.54 -7.75
N LYS A 128 0.97 15.41 -7.14
CA LYS A 128 2.24 15.91 -7.72
C LYS A 128 3.31 14.83 -7.88
N LEU A 129 3.40 13.91 -6.92
CA LEU A 129 4.45 12.89 -6.89
C LEU A 129 4.12 11.70 -7.78
N MET A 130 2.85 11.30 -7.88
CA MET A 130 2.46 10.00 -8.44
C MET A 130 1.20 10.06 -9.33
N ASP A 131 0.72 11.25 -9.67
CA ASP A 131 -0.48 11.48 -10.50
C ASP A 131 -1.74 10.80 -9.94
N LEU A 132 -1.82 10.66 -8.60
CA LEU A 132 -2.95 10.02 -7.93
C LEU A 132 -4.13 10.98 -7.79
N LYS A 133 -5.34 10.42 -7.87
CA LYS A 133 -6.61 11.11 -7.65
C LYS A 133 -7.37 10.46 -6.50
N ILE A 134 -8.06 11.28 -5.73
CA ILE A 134 -8.87 10.83 -4.60
C ILE A 134 -10.01 9.89 -5.05
N CYS A 135 -10.22 8.82 -4.30
CA CYS A 135 -11.39 7.94 -4.41
C CYS A 135 -12.50 8.36 -3.44
N SER A 136 -13.74 8.01 -3.78
CA SER A 136 -14.89 8.17 -2.88
C SER A 136 -14.87 7.22 -1.68
N PHE A 137 -14.09 6.13 -1.76
CA PHE A 137 -13.93 5.19 -0.66
C PHE A 137 -13.24 5.81 0.56
N LEU A 138 -13.88 5.65 1.72
CA LEU A 138 -13.41 6.19 3.00
C LEU A 138 -12.86 5.06 3.87
N PRO A 139 -11.53 4.91 3.99
CA PRO A 139 -10.94 3.86 4.82
C PRO A 139 -11.21 4.12 6.31
N LYS A 140 -11.57 3.07 7.03
CA LYS A 140 -11.82 3.10 8.48
C LYS A 140 -10.74 2.32 9.21
N HIS A 141 -10.46 2.72 10.45
CA HIS A 141 -9.48 2.08 11.32
C HIS A 141 -10.18 1.49 12.56
N ASN A 142 -9.55 0.52 13.21
CA ASN A 142 -10.06 -0.10 14.44
C ASN A 142 -10.17 0.90 15.60
N HIS A 143 -9.42 2.00 15.53
CA HIS A 143 -9.44 3.08 16.51
C HIS A 143 -9.71 4.40 15.81
N ASN A 144 -10.36 5.33 16.52
CA ASN A 144 -10.55 6.68 16.02
C ASN A 144 -9.19 7.37 15.89
N LEU A 145 -8.89 7.84 14.68
CA LEU A 145 -7.73 8.67 14.39
C LEU A 145 -8.16 10.13 14.36
N ALA A 146 -7.29 11.02 14.83
CA ALA A 146 -7.54 12.46 14.75
C ALA A 146 -7.48 12.98 13.30
N ASN A 147 -6.70 12.31 12.46
CA ASN A 147 -6.56 12.65 11.06
C ASN A 147 -7.59 11.92 10.21
N GLU A 148 -8.14 12.65 9.26
CA GLU A 148 -9.01 12.09 8.24
C GLU A 148 -8.16 11.35 7.20
N PHE A 149 -8.49 10.08 6.91
CA PHE A 149 -7.80 9.27 5.89
C PHE A 149 -8.63 9.17 4.61
N ARG A 150 -7.93 8.98 3.50
CA ARG A 150 -8.47 8.84 2.14
C ARG A 150 -7.69 7.80 1.35
N CYS A 151 -8.33 7.34 0.28
CA CYS A 151 -7.74 6.48 -0.72
C CYS A 151 -7.47 7.29 -1.99
N TYR A 152 -6.34 7.04 -2.66
CA TYR A 152 -5.93 7.70 -3.90
C TYR A 152 -5.41 6.67 -4.90
N VAL A 153 -5.77 6.81 -6.18
CA VAL A 153 -5.40 5.87 -7.25
C VAL A 153 -5.05 6.59 -8.54
N ASN A 154 -4.38 5.90 -9.47
CA ASN A 154 -4.13 6.38 -10.84
C ASN A 154 -4.81 5.52 -11.93
N TYR A 155 -5.82 4.75 -11.56
CA TYR A 155 -6.57 3.87 -12.45
C TYR A 155 -8.07 3.97 -12.16
N GLU A 156 -8.89 3.45 -13.06
CA GLU A 156 -10.35 3.35 -12.86
C GLU A 156 -10.65 2.30 -11.78
N SER A 157 -10.97 2.78 -10.58
CA SER A 157 -11.15 1.95 -9.40
C SER A 157 -12.62 1.52 -9.23
N SER A 158 -12.84 0.25 -8.87
CA SER A 158 -14.18 -0.24 -8.56
C SER A 158 -14.66 0.21 -7.16
N LEU A 159 -13.73 0.60 -6.29
CA LEU A 159 -14.04 1.31 -5.03
C LEU A 159 -14.83 2.63 -5.20
N LEU A 160 -15.03 3.10 -6.44
CA LEU A 160 -15.81 4.29 -6.77
C LEU A 160 -17.33 4.03 -6.89
N SER A 161 -17.76 2.76 -6.96
CA SER A 161 -19.17 2.34 -7.08
C SER A 161 -19.80 1.89 -5.77
#